data_AF-W6A8M6-F1
#
_entry.id   AF-W6A8M6-F1
#
_cell.length_a   1.000
_cell.length_b   1.000
_cell.length_c   1.000
_cell.angle_alpha   90.00
_cell.angle_beta   90.00
_cell.angle_gamma   90.00
#
_symmetry.space_group_name_H-M   'P 1'
#
loop_
_entity.id
_entity.type
_entity.pdbx_description
1 polymer ?
#
loop_
_entity_poly.entity_id
_entity_poly.type
_entity_poly.pdbx_seq_one_letter_code
_entity_poly.pdbx_strand_id
1 'polypeptide(L)'
;MNIKKKLFKIIMSIFIFITILLGCGYVFYKFYIINNSDLVEDNSAKPPDPSNPEIKEKDFVFENIEINFSKQQKLRILGFENNNIFINLQEFKYYFLVEFNKLGPKNEKLNINFKFNDIFKPLKVSVMYRANQEYIWNYIIKDI
;
A
#
# COMPACT_ATOMS: atom_id res chain seq x y z
N MET A 1 39.88 -6.91 46.11
CA MET A 1 39.54 -7.65 44.86
C MET A 1 38.02 -7.90 44.68
N ASN A 2 37.24 -8.08 45.75
CA ASN A 2 35.81 -8.45 45.66
C ASN A 2 34.86 -7.31 45.23
N ILE A 3 35.18 -6.04 45.54
CA ILE A 3 34.34 -4.88 45.18
C ILE A 3 34.30 -4.66 43.66
N LYS A 4 35.45 -4.80 42.97
CA LYS A 4 35.53 -4.71 41.50
C LYS A 4 34.68 -5.78 40.80
N LYS A 5 34.69 -7.02 41.32
CA LYS A 5 33.86 -8.13 40.80
C LYS A 5 32.35 -7.88 41.01
N LYS A 6 31.95 -7.34 42.17
CA LYS A 6 30.55 -6.99 42.45
C LYS A 6 30.06 -5.85 41.55
N LEU A 7 30.85 -4.79 41.39
CA LEU A 7 30.53 -3.66 40.49
C LEU A 7 30.39 -4.12 39.03
N PHE A 8 31.33 -4.93 38.55
CA PHE A 8 31.28 -5.48 37.19
C PHE A 8 29.99 -6.27 36.94
N LYS A 9 29.57 -7.11 37.90
CA LYS A 9 28.32 -7.88 37.79
C LYS A 9 27.09 -6.98 37.68
N ILE A 10 27.05 -5.88 38.44
CA ILE A 10 25.95 -4.91 38.39
C ILE A 10 25.92 -4.20 37.04
N ILE A 11 27.06 -3.70 36.57
CA ILE A 11 27.17 -3.00 35.29
C ILE A 11 26.77 -3.92 34.13
N MET A 12 27.21 -5.18 34.14
CA MET A 12 26.81 -6.16 33.12
C MET A 12 25.31 -6.43 33.11
N SER A 13 24.68 -6.58 34.29
CA SER A 13 23.22 -6.74 34.37
C SER A 13 22.47 -5.52 33.82
N ILE A 14 22.93 -4.31 34.14
CA ILE A 14 22.35 -3.07 33.61
C ILE A 14 22.52 -3.01 32.10
N PHE A 15 23.71 -3.35 31.58
CA PHE A 15 23.98 -3.36 30.16
C PHE A 15 23.05 -4.32 29.41
N ILE A 16 22.90 -5.56 29.91
CA ILE A 16 21.97 -6.55 29.33
C ILE A 16 20.54 -6.00 29.33
N PHE A 17 20.10 -5.41 30.44
CA PHE A 17 18.75 -4.84 30.55
C PHE A 17 18.52 -3.70 29.54
N ILE A 18 19.48 -2.78 29.40
CA ILE A 18 19.43 -1.69 28.41
C ILE A 18 19.37 -2.26 26.99
N THR A 19 20.15 -3.30 26.70
CA THR A 19 20.18 -3.92 25.37
C THR A 19 18.82 -4.54 25.02
N ILE A 20 18.17 -5.21 25.99
CA ILE A 20 16.82 -5.75 25.81
C ILE A 20 15.80 -4.63 25.61
N LEU A 21 15.87 -3.56 26.42
CA LEU A 21 15.00 -2.39 26.28
C LEU A 21 15.10 -1.74 24.89
N LEU A 22 16.32 -1.54 24.40
CA LEU A 22 16.56 -0.99 23.07
C LEU A 22 16.05 -1.93 21.97
N GLY A 23 16.27 -3.24 22.11
CA GLY A 23 15.76 -4.24 21.16
C GLY A 23 14.24 -4.25 21.09
N CYS A 24 13.55 -4.29 22.23
CA CYS A 24 12.10 -4.21 22.28
C CYS A 24 11.60 -2.88 21.70
N GLY A 25 12.24 -1.76 22.05
CA GLY A 25 11.90 -0.43 21.52
C GLY A 25 11.99 -0.37 20.00
N TYR A 26 13.02 -0.96 19.41
CA TYR A 26 13.17 -1.04 17.95
C TYR A 26 12.04 -1.85 17.30
N VAL A 27 11.66 -2.99 17.88
CA VAL A 27 10.55 -3.81 17.39
C VAL A 27 9.22 -3.06 17.49
N PHE A 28 8.96 -2.38 18.61
CA PHE A 28 7.75 -1.56 18.77
C PHE A 28 7.71 -0.40 17.77
N TYR A 29 8.83 0.28 17.56
CA TYR A 29 8.94 1.35 16.57
C TYR A 29 8.62 0.85 15.16
N LYS A 30 9.17 -0.31 14.77
CA LYS A 30 8.87 -0.96 13.49
C LYS A 30 7.39 -1.29 13.35
N PHE A 31 6.80 -1.88 14.39
CA PHE A 31 5.38 -2.23 14.39
C PHE A 31 4.49 -0.97 14.30
N TYR A 32 4.87 0.11 14.99
CA TYR A 32 4.17 1.39 14.94
C TYR A 32 4.18 1.98 13.52
N ILE A 33 5.34 2.02 12.85
CA ILE A 33 5.42 2.48 11.45
C ILE A 33 4.50 1.64 10.57
N ILE A 34 4.60 0.32 10.63
CA ILE A 34 3.79 -0.59 9.81
C ILE A 34 2.29 -0.35 10.01
N ASN A 35 1.86 -0.11 11.25
CA ASN A 35 0.45 0.07 11.55
C ASN A 35 -0.08 1.47 11.19
N ASN A 36 0.79 2.46 11.00
CA ASN A 36 0.41 3.82 10.65
C ASN A 36 0.61 4.16 9.18
N SER A 37 1.43 3.40 8.47
CA SER A 37 1.53 3.51 7.01
C SER A 37 0.28 2.93 6.37
N ASP A 38 -0.37 3.74 5.55
CA ASP A 38 -1.56 3.31 4.81
C ASP A 38 -1.39 3.54 3.31
N LEU A 39 -1.98 2.65 2.53
CA LEU A 39 -2.16 2.87 1.10
C LEU A 39 -3.45 3.67 0.93
N VAL A 40 -3.31 4.94 0.58
CA VAL A 40 -4.46 5.82 0.40
C VAL A 40 -4.85 5.85 -1.07
N GLU A 41 -6.13 5.58 -1.29
CA GLU A 41 -6.80 5.71 -2.57
C GLU A 41 -7.07 7.20 -2.83
N ASP A 42 -6.34 7.81 -3.77
CA ASP A 42 -6.64 9.15 -4.27
C ASP A 42 -7.75 9.01 -5.33
N ASN A 43 -8.94 8.64 -4.84
CA ASN A 43 -10.13 8.34 -5.61
C ASN A 43 -10.71 9.60 -6.24
N SER A 44 -10.02 10.08 -7.26
CA SER A 44 -10.60 10.89 -8.33
C SER A 44 -10.61 10.06 -9.59
N ALA A 45 -11.34 8.93 -9.57
CA ALA A 45 -11.86 8.36 -10.80
C ALA A 45 -12.79 9.44 -11.37
N LYS A 46 -12.25 10.32 -12.22
CA LYS A 46 -12.99 11.42 -12.80
C LYS A 46 -14.14 10.76 -13.56
N PRO A 47 -15.41 10.93 -13.15
CA PRO A 47 -16.50 10.45 -13.97
C PRO A 47 -16.38 11.13 -15.35
N PRO A 48 -16.76 10.45 -16.43
CA PRO A 48 -16.78 11.03 -17.77
C PRO A 48 -17.53 12.36 -17.73
N ASP A 49 -17.10 13.30 -18.57
CA ASP A 49 -17.81 14.56 -18.75
C ASP A 49 -19.26 14.25 -19.20
N PRO A 50 -20.28 14.60 -18.42
CA PRO A 50 -21.67 14.30 -18.75
C PRO A 50 -22.15 15.01 -20.02
N SER A 51 -21.35 15.91 -20.60
CA SER A 51 -21.68 16.65 -21.82
C SER A 51 -21.35 15.92 -23.14
N ASN A 52 -20.77 14.71 -23.12
CA ASN A 52 -20.54 13.93 -24.35
C ASN A 52 -21.70 12.95 -24.67
N PRO A 53 -22.60 13.27 -25.62
CA PRO A 53 -23.82 12.50 -25.89
C PRO A 53 -23.58 11.13 -26.57
N GLU A 54 -22.35 10.81 -26.95
CA GLU A 54 -22.01 9.55 -27.62
C GLU A 54 -21.85 8.35 -26.68
N ILE A 55 -21.72 8.56 -25.36
CA ILE A 55 -21.42 7.46 -24.44
C ILE A 55 -22.68 7.03 -23.67
N LYS A 56 -23.46 6.14 -24.29
CA LYS A 56 -24.70 5.59 -23.68
C LYS A 56 -24.50 4.26 -22.95
N GLU A 57 -23.41 3.56 -23.20
CA GLU A 57 -23.20 2.22 -22.66
C GLU A 57 -22.31 2.24 -21.40
N LYS A 58 -22.81 1.65 -20.30
CA LYS A 58 -22.05 1.51 -19.05
C LYS A 58 -20.98 0.42 -19.22
N ASP A 59 -19.71 0.79 -19.01
CA ASP A 59 -18.56 -0.12 -19.10
C ASP A 59 -18.48 -1.16 -17.96
N PHE A 60 -19.21 -0.92 -16.86
CA PHE A 60 -19.27 -1.78 -15.69
C PHE A 60 -20.72 -2.20 -15.38
N VAL A 61 -20.86 -3.32 -14.65
CA VAL A 61 -22.14 -3.74 -14.06
C VAL A 61 -22.50 -2.85 -12.87
N PHE A 62 -21.52 -2.54 -12.02
CA PHE A 62 -21.71 -1.68 -10.85
C PHE A 62 -21.53 -0.20 -11.20
N GLU A 63 -22.34 0.65 -10.55
CA GLU A 63 -22.29 2.10 -10.74
C GLU A 63 -21.16 2.77 -9.95
N ASN A 64 -20.87 2.25 -8.75
CA ASN A 64 -19.71 2.67 -8.00
C ASN A 64 -18.48 1.93 -8.54
N ILE A 65 -17.57 2.69 -9.16
CA ILE A 65 -16.33 2.19 -9.77
C ILE A 65 -15.11 2.40 -8.87
N GLU A 66 -15.31 2.83 -7.62
CA GLU A 66 -14.22 2.93 -6.65
C GLU A 66 -13.65 1.55 -6.33
N ILE A 67 -12.32 1.46 -6.32
CA ILE A 67 -11.58 0.26 -5.96
C ILE A 67 -10.83 0.55 -4.67
N ASN A 68 -11.39 0.07 -3.56
CA ASN A 68 -10.85 0.23 -2.22
C ASN A 68 -10.28 -1.10 -1.72
N PHE A 69 -9.16 -1.05 -1.01
CA PHE A 69 -8.54 -2.26 -0.46
C PHE A 69 -8.88 -2.43 1.02
N SER A 70 -9.16 -3.66 1.43
CA SER A 70 -9.28 -4.01 2.85
C SER A 70 -7.93 -3.87 3.57
N LYS A 71 -7.96 -3.67 4.89
CA LYS A 71 -6.73 -3.53 5.70
C LYS A 71 -5.73 -4.66 5.48
N GLN A 72 -6.20 -5.90 5.35
CA GLN A 72 -5.34 -7.06 5.10
C GLN A 72 -4.68 -7.03 3.72
N GLN A 73 -5.40 -6.56 2.69
CA GLN A 73 -4.86 -6.38 1.35
C GLN A 73 -3.82 -5.25 1.35
N LYS A 74 -4.12 -4.11 1.99
CA LYS A 74 -3.18 -2.99 2.12
C LYS A 74 -1.86 -3.43 2.75
N LEU A 75 -1.91 -4.21 3.84
CA LEU A 75 -0.70 -4.75 4.48
C LEU A 75 0.14 -5.68 3.59
N ARG A 76 -0.49 -6.41 2.66
CA ARG A 76 0.24 -7.27 1.70
C ARG A 76 0.79 -6.48 0.52
N ILE A 77 0.07 -5.45 0.11
CA ILE A 77 0.49 -4.54 -0.96
C ILE A 77 1.69 -3.71 -0.50
N LEU A 78 1.77 -3.33 0.78
CA LEU A 78 2.92 -2.62 1.33
C LEU A 78 4.11 -3.57 1.51
N GLY A 79 5.18 -3.29 0.78
CA GLY A 79 6.50 -3.90 0.95
C GLY A 79 7.37 -3.08 1.91
N PHE A 80 8.21 -3.77 2.68
CA PHE A 80 9.13 -3.16 3.64
C PHE A 80 10.54 -3.70 3.41
N GLU A 81 11.48 -2.83 3.03
CA GLU A 81 12.88 -3.20 2.85
C GLU A 81 13.80 -2.10 3.38
N ASN A 82 14.74 -2.44 4.27
CA ASN A 82 15.72 -1.51 4.83
C ASN A 82 15.11 -0.20 5.38
N ASN A 83 13.97 -0.32 6.09
CA ASN A 83 13.17 0.80 6.62
C ASN A 83 12.42 1.64 5.58
N ASN A 84 12.52 1.33 4.29
CA ASN A 84 11.73 2.00 3.26
C ASN A 84 10.46 1.21 2.98
N ILE A 85 9.36 1.92 2.87
CA ILE A 85 8.07 1.39 2.51
C ILE A 85 7.88 1.63 1.02
N PHE A 86 7.32 0.65 0.32
CA PHE A 86 7.04 0.76 -1.11
C PHE A 86 5.83 -0.10 -1.46
N ILE A 87 5.29 0.10 -2.65
CA ILE A 87 4.20 -0.71 -3.17
C ILE A 87 4.81 -1.95 -3.83
N ASN A 88 4.52 -3.13 -3.28
CA ASN A 88 4.82 -4.39 -3.94
C ASN A 88 3.96 -4.52 -5.19
N LEU A 89 4.59 -4.38 -6.36
CA LEU A 89 3.91 -4.33 -7.65
C LEU A 89 3.10 -5.58 -7.98
N GLN A 90 3.59 -6.75 -7.58
CA GLN A 90 2.92 -8.02 -7.87
C GLN A 90 1.66 -8.15 -7.02
N GLU A 91 1.77 -7.91 -5.72
CA GLU A 91 0.64 -7.92 -4.79
C GLU A 91 -0.39 -6.85 -5.16
N PHE A 92 0.06 -5.63 -5.49
CA PHE A 92 -0.82 -4.56 -5.96
C PHE A 92 -1.61 -4.98 -7.19
N LYS A 93 -0.94 -5.45 -8.25
CA LYS A 93 -1.61 -5.86 -9.50
C LYS A 93 -2.61 -6.97 -9.24
N TYR A 94 -2.24 -7.96 -8.44
CA TYR A 94 -3.11 -9.06 -8.09
C TYR A 94 -4.39 -8.57 -7.40
N TYR A 95 -4.26 -7.80 -6.31
CA TYR A 95 -5.43 -7.32 -5.57
C TYR A 95 -6.25 -6.30 -6.35
N PHE A 96 -5.62 -5.44 -7.13
CA PHE A 96 -6.33 -4.52 -8.02
C PHE A 96 -7.22 -5.29 -8.98
N LEU A 97 -6.70 -6.32 -9.66
CA LEU A 97 -7.48 -7.11 -10.61
C LEU A 97 -8.62 -7.89 -9.93
N VAL A 98 -8.39 -8.38 -8.70
CA VAL A 98 -9.43 -9.04 -7.91
C VAL A 98 -10.59 -8.08 -7.62
N GLU A 99 -10.31 -6.86 -7.15
CA GLU A 99 -11.36 -5.87 -6.88
C GLU A 99 -11.98 -5.32 -8.18
N PHE A 100 -11.18 -5.08 -9.21
CA PHE A 100 -11.63 -4.63 -10.52
C PHE A 100 -12.63 -5.62 -11.14
N ASN A 101 -12.36 -6.92 -11.06
CA ASN A 101 -13.27 -7.95 -11.58
C ASN A 101 -14.61 -7.98 -10.85
N LYS A 102 -14.66 -7.56 -9.57
CA LYS A 102 -15.93 -7.44 -8.84
C LYS A 102 -16.82 -6.33 -9.41
N LEU A 103 -16.25 -5.33 -10.08
CA LEU A 103 -17.02 -4.28 -10.75
C LEU A 103 -17.79 -4.81 -11.98
N GLY A 104 -17.45 -6.01 -12.47
CA GLY A 104 -18.08 -6.62 -13.64
C GLY A 104 -17.82 -5.80 -14.91
N PRO A 105 -16.56 -5.68 -15.37
CA PRO A 105 -16.26 -5.04 -16.65
C PRO A 105 -16.97 -5.78 -17.78
N LYS A 106 -17.68 -5.06 -18.65
CA LYS A 106 -18.43 -5.67 -19.77
C LYS A 106 -17.57 -5.88 -21.02
N ASN A 107 -16.46 -5.18 -21.13
CA ASN A 107 -15.56 -5.30 -22.27
C ASN A 107 -14.72 -6.58 -22.16
N GLU A 108 -14.79 -7.44 -23.17
CA GLU A 108 -14.02 -8.69 -23.24
C GLU A 108 -12.50 -8.44 -23.38
N LYS A 109 -12.09 -7.29 -23.93
CA LYS A 109 -10.68 -6.93 -24.10
C LYS A 109 -10.22 -6.04 -22.95
N LEU A 110 -9.57 -6.66 -21.97
CA LEU A 110 -8.94 -5.95 -20.85
C LEU A 110 -7.73 -5.14 -21.31
N ASN A 111 -7.88 -3.82 -21.40
CA ASN A 111 -6.77 -2.89 -21.62
C ASN A 111 -6.50 -2.08 -20.34
N ILE A 112 -5.73 -2.68 -19.42
CA ILE A 112 -5.32 -2.07 -18.16
C ILE A 112 -3.83 -1.79 -18.22
N ASN A 113 -3.46 -0.52 -18.02
CA ASN A 113 -2.08 -0.08 -17.95
C ASN A 113 -1.75 0.42 -16.55
N PHE A 114 -0.64 -0.04 -16.01
CA PHE A 114 -0.14 0.36 -14.69
C PHE A 114 1.08 1.26 -14.86
N LYS A 115 1.02 2.46 -14.30
CA LYS A 115 2.13 3.42 -14.27
C LYS A 115 2.63 3.59 -12.84
N PHE A 116 3.94 3.66 -12.71
CA PHE A 116 4.64 3.74 -11.44
C PHE A 116 5.61 4.92 -11.45
N ASN A 117 5.80 5.56 -10.31
CA ASN A 117 6.78 6.64 -10.19
C ASN A 117 8.23 6.12 -10.11
N ASP A 118 8.42 4.88 -9.66
CA ASP A 118 9.69 4.17 -9.61
C ASP A 118 9.48 2.69 -9.98
N ILE A 119 10.45 2.06 -10.64
CA ILE A 119 10.34 0.68 -11.15
C ILE A 119 10.53 -0.35 -10.03
N PHE A 120 11.34 -0.04 -9.02
CA PHE A 120 11.74 -0.98 -7.97
C PHE A 120 11.04 -0.71 -6.65
N LYS A 121 10.87 0.57 -6.29
CA LYS A 121 10.29 0.98 -5.00
C LYS A 121 9.26 2.10 -5.19
N PRO A 122 8.14 1.82 -5.86
CA PRO A 122 7.12 2.82 -6.12
C PRO A 122 6.44 3.26 -4.83
N LEU A 123 6.21 4.56 -4.73
CA LEU A 123 5.39 5.18 -3.69
C LEU A 123 4.01 5.58 -4.22
N LYS A 124 3.88 5.62 -5.56
CA LYS A 124 2.67 6.00 -6.28
C LYS A 124 2.41 5.04 -7.42
N VAL A 125 1.16 4.63 -7.55
CA VAL A 125 0.68 3.83 -8.68
C VAL A 125 -0.52 4.54 -9.30
N SER A 126 -0.54 4.61 -10.63
CA SER A 126 -1.70 5.04 -11.39
C SER A 126 -2.13 3.89 -12.30
N VAL A 127 -3.41 3.52 -12.24
CA VAL A 127 -3.98 2.48 -13.07
C VAL A 127 -4.94 3.10 -14.05
N MET A 128 -4.75 2.84 -15.33
CA MET A 128 -5.57 3.35 -16.41
C MET A 128 -6.27 2.19 -17.11
N TYR A 129 -7.59 2.24 -17.18
CA TYR A 129 -8.40 1.30 -17.94
C TYR A 129 -9.10 2.04 -19.08
N ARG A 130 -9.02 1.49 -20.30
CA ARG A 130 -9.67 2.04 -21.48
C ARG A 130 -10.65 1.04 -22.05
N ALA A 131 -11.93 1.40 -22.02
CA ALA A 131 -13.01 0.70 -22.71
C ALA A 131 -13.74 1.69 -23.62
N ASN A 132 -15.05 1.90 -23.46
CA ASN A 132 -15.73 3.00 -24.12
C ASN A 132 -15.33 4.35 -23.49
N GLN A 133 -14.91 4.33 -22.22
CA GLN A 133 -14.36 5.46 -21.48
C GLN A 133 -12.97 5.16 -20.91
N GLU A 134 -12.24 6.22 -20.56
CA GLU A 134 -10.98 6.13 -19.83
C GLU A 134 -11.22 6.34 -18.33
N TYR A 135 -10.77 5.38 -17.53
CA TYR A 135 -10.85 5.40 -16.07
C TYR A 135 -9.44 5.42 -15.49
N ILE A 136 -9.22 6.23 -14.47
CA ILE A 136 -7.92 6.36 -13.80
C ILE A 136 -8.11 6.22 -12.29
N TRP A 137 -7.38 5.29 -11.67
CA TRP A 137 -7.29 5.14 -10.22
C TRP A 137 -5.87 5.45 -9.77
N ASN A 138 -5.73 6.31 -8.75
CA ASN A 138 -4.43 6.70 -8.22
C ASN A 138 -4.29 6.21 -6.78
N TYR A 139 -3.14 5.64 -6.46
CA TYR A 139 -2.82 5.10 -5.15
C TYR A 139 -1.48 5.66 -4.69
N ILE A 140 -1.42 6.10 -3.44
CA ILE A 140 -0.23 6.69 -2.84
C ILE A 140 -0.03 6.15 -1.44
N ILE A 141 1.22 5.84 -1.08
CA ILE A 141 1.57 5.60 0.32
C ILE A 141 1.57 6.95 1.04
N LYS A 142 0.75 7.09 2.08
CA LYS A 142 0.88 8.20 3.02
C LYS A 142 1.63 7.73 4.25
N ASP A 143 2.74 8.40 4.52
CA ASP A 143 3.37 8.36 5.83
C ASP A 143 2.57 9.29 6.76
N ILE A 144 2.08 8.75 7.88
CA ILE A 144 1.45 9.53 8.97
C ILE A 144 2.49 9.82 10.04
#